data_AF-A0AA90H971-F1
#
_entry.id   AF-A0AA90H971-F1
#
_cell.length_a   1.000
_cell.length_b   1.000
_cell.length_c   1.000
_cell.angle_alpha   90.00
_cell.angle_beta   90.00
_cell.angle_gamma   90.00
#
_symmetry.space_group_name_H-M   'P 1'
#
loop_
_entity.id
_entity.type
_entity.pdbx_description
1 polymer ?
#
loop_
_entity_poly.entity_id
_entity_poly.type
_entity_poly.pdbx_seq_one_letter_code
_entity_poly.pdbx_strand_id
1 'polypeptide(L)'
;MPYAPRHFVRAPAPRRAEQPYATGSALVVEHDQARLDYDGTSYRLTIRRRLRNTGTEPVTRYLIRISVDRYPGEPERSNAHYREHPLTWDELALTATCRGEGMRWDAKHDRDAFKEIWLVFENTQGRFPLYPGESVWIEYAYSVGDEKWGRWFQRAVRLPTEHLEVQLAFPLDLDPVVWGTETSMTAEAAPLRTAPARREENGMRVFTWTTATPALHARYRLEWRFRARPELNTTPGESR
;
A
#
# COMPACT_ATOMS: atom_id res chain seq x y z
N MET A 1 40.53 50.99 -7.64
CA MET A 1 40.25 49.72 -6.93
C MET A 1 39.50 50.01 -5.63
N PRO A 2 38.17 49.85 -5.60
CA PRO A 2 37.44 49.59 -4.36
C PRO A 2 36.67 48.27 -4.44
N TYR A 3 36.78 47.43 -3.41
CA TYR A 3 36.07 46.16 -3.27
C TYR A 3 34.79 46.40 -2.45
N ALA A 4 33.63 46.14 -3.05
CA ALA A 4 32.35 46.15 -2.33
C ALA A 4 32.16 44.82 -1.56
N PRO A 5 31.58 44.82 -0.35
CA PRO A 5 31.30 43.58 0.37
C PRO A 5 30.10 42.87 -0.27
N ARG A 6 30.30 41.61 -0.65
CA ARG A 6 29.22 40.72 -1.12
C ARG A 6 28.39 40.28 0.09
N HIS A 7 27.11 40.66 0.09
CA HIS A 7 26.11 40.08 0.97
C HIS A 7 25.95 38.59 0.64
N PHE A 8 26.28 37.71 1.58
CA PHE A 8 25.93 36.30 1.49
C PHE A 8 24.44 36.15 1.79
N VAL A 9 23.64 35.95 0.74
CA VAL A 9 22.27 35.45 0.90
C VAL A 9 22.39 34.00 1.39
N ARG A 10 22.03 33.78 2.66
CA ARG A 10 22.00 32.45 3.25
C ARG A 10 20.94 31.63 2.49
N ALA A 11 21.39 30.61 1.76
CA ALA A 11 20.48 29.68 1.10
C ALA A 11 19.48 29.12 2.15
N PRO A 12 18.19 28.99 1.81
CA PRO A 12 17.23 28.38 2.71
C PRO A 12 17.69 26.96 3.02
N ALA A 13 17.67 26.59 4.31
CA ALA A 13 18.02 25.25 4.74
C ALA A 13 17.18 24.22 3.94
N PRO A 14 17.76 23.08 3.52
CA PRO A 14 17.00 22.06 2.83
C PRO A 14 15.80 21.68 3.70
N ARG A 15 14.59 21.77 3.13
CA ARG A 15 13.37 21.29 3.80
C ARG A 15 13.61 19.83 4.15
N ARG A 16 13.74 19.55 5.44
CA ARG A 16 13.83 18.20 5.96
C ARG A 16 12.62 17.46 5.43
N ALA A 17 12.82 16.39 4.66
CA ALA A 17 11.72 15.51 4.28
C ALA A 17 11.05 15.06 5.57
N GLU A 18 9.81 15.50 5.80
CA GLU A 18 9.00 15.03 6.92
C GLU A 18 8.88 13.52 6.75
N GLN A 19 9.64 12.78 7.54
CA GLN A 19 9.39 11.36 7.71
C GLN A 19 7.95 11.25 8.24
N PRO A 20 7.06 10.49 7.58
CA PRO A 20 5.66 10.40 7.99
C PRO A 20 5.44 9.75 9.36
N TYR A 21 6.50 9.20 9.94
CA TYR A 21 6.53 8.68 11.28
C TYR A 21 7.30 9.70 12.10
N ALA A 22 6.67 10.24 13.14
CA ALA A 22 7.22 11.33 13.93
C ALA A 22 8.68 11.02 14.28
N THR A 23 9.59 11.97 14.06
CA THR A 23 10.97 11.87 14.50
C THR A 23 10.98 11.70 16.03
N GLY A 24 11.08 10.46 16.50
CA GLY A 24 10.94 10.07 17.92
C GLY A 24 10.08 8.81 18.15
N SER A 25 9.12 8.52 17.28
CA SER A 25 8.34 7.28 17.30
C SER A 25 8.99 6.23 16.39
N ALA A 26 9.75 5.31 16.97
CA ALA A 26 10.18 4.12 16.26
C ALA A 26 9.00 3.12 16.27
N LEU A 27 8.49 2.77 15.09
CA LEU A 27 7.45 1.76 14.93
C LEU A 27 8.04 0.53 14.25
N VAL A 28 7.75 -0.63 14.82
CA VAL A 28 7.99 -1.93 14.21
C VAL A 28 6.65 -2.54 13.82
N VAL A 29 6.58 -3.14 12.64
CA VAL A 29 5.44 -3.94 12.19
C VAL A 29 5.77 -5.41 12.46
N GLU A 30 5.30 -5.94 13.57
CA GLU A 30 5.55 -7.35 13.94
C GLU A 30 4.88 -8.29 12.91
N HIS A 31 3.65 -7.95 12.50
CA HIS A 31 2.95 -8.66 11.44
C HIS A 31 2.30 -7.70 10.48
N ASP A 32 2.44 -7.96 9.19
CA ASP A 32 1.78 -7.24 8.11
C ASP A 32 1.04 -8.24 7.21
N GLN A 33 -0.28 -8.28 7.33
CA GLN A 33 -1.12 -9.17 6.55
C GLN A 33 -1.94 -8.34 5.57
N ALA A 34 -1.82 -8.64 4.29
CA ALA A 34 -2.69 -8.10 3.25
C ALA A 34 -3.54 -9.21 2.66
N ARG A 35 -4.84 -8.97 2.55
CA ARG A 35 -5.76 -9.83 1.81
C ARG A 35 -6.51 -8.99 0.78
N LEU A 36 -6.38 -9.35 -0.49
CA LEU A 36 -7.11 -8.77 -1.60
C LEU A 36 -8.14 -9.79 -2.08
N ASP A 37 -9.42 -9.50 -1.88
CA ASP A 37 -10.51 -10.29 -2.41
C ASP A 37 -11.07 -9.62 -3.66
N TYR A 38 -11.23 -10.39 -4.74
CA TYR A 38 -11.83 -9.93 -5.99
C TYR A 38 -13.16 -10.64 -6.21
N ASP A 39 -14.22 -9.90 -6.52
CA ASP A 39 -15.56 -10.47 -6.75
C ASP A 39 -15.91 -10.67 -8.25
N GLY A 40 -15.01 -10.26 -9.15
CA GLY A 40 -15.27 -10.25 -10.60
C GLY A 40 -15.53 -8.87 -11.20
N THR A 41 -15.67 -7.85 -10.35
CA THR A 41 -15.89 -6.43 -10.72
C THR A 41 -15.11 -5.46 -9.83
N SER A 42 -14.88 -5.80 -8.57
CA SER A 42 -14.23 -4.94 -7.60
C SER A 42 -13.28 -5.71 -6.72
N TYR A 43 -12.26 -5.01 -6.24
CA TYR A 43 -11.30 -5.50 -5.28
C TYR A 43 -11.61 -4.91 -3.91
N ARG A 44 -11.63 -5.76 -2.89
CA ARG A 44 -11.61 -5.33 -1.48
C ARG A 44 -10.27 -5.71 -0.86
N LEU A 45 -9.48 -4.72 -0.49
CA LEU A 45 -8.24 -4.95 0.26
C LEU A 45 -8.50 -4.79 1.75
N THR A 46 -8.11 -5.79 2.52
CA THR A 46 -8.04 -5.74 3.98
C THR A 46 -6.58 -5.85 4.42
N ILE A 47 -6.12 -4.90 5.21
CA ILE A 47 -4.78 -4.91 5.81
C ILE A 47 -4.90 -5.05 7.32
N ARG A 48 -4.18 -6.00 7.91
CA ARG A 48 -4.05 -6.17 9.36
C ARG A 48 -2.59 -6.01 9.74
N ARG A 49 -2.31 -5.12 10.68
CA ARG A 49 -0.95 -4.89 11.17
C ARG A 49 -0.87 -4.98 12.67
N ARG A 50 0.09 -5.74 13.18
CA ARG A 50 0.51 -5.67 14.58
C ARG A 50 1.64 -4.67 14.69
N LEU A 51 1.36 -3.51 15.27
CA LEU A 51 2.31 -2.43 15.45
C LEU A 51 2.89 -2.49 16.86
N ARG A 52 4.20 -2.34 16.99
CA ARG A 52 4.90 -2.16 18.28
C ARG A 52 5.57 -0.81 18.33
N ASN A 53 5.31 -0.04 19.39
CA ASN A 53 6.00 1.22 19.63
C ASN A 53 7.31 0.96 20.37
N THR A 54 8.43 1.15 19.67
CA THR A 54 9.78 1.02 20.22
C THR A 54 10.42 2.39 20.49
N GLY A 55 9.67 3.48 20.30
CA GLY A 55 10.08 4.84 20.67
C GLY A 55 9.84 5.16 22.14
N THR A 56 10.05 6.42 22.50
CA THR A 56 9.86 6.94 23.86
C THR A 56 8.58 7.78 24.01
N GLU A 57 7.91 8.09 22.90
CA GLU A 57 6.70 8.91 22.86
C GLU A 57 5.48 8.09 22.43
N PRO A 58 4.27 8.40 22.92
CA PRO A 58 3.04 7.79 22.44
C PRO A 58 2.80 8.05 20.94
N VAL A 59 2.32 7.03 20.23
CA VAL A 59 1.90 7.16 18.83
C VAL A 59 0.40 7.41 18.79
N THR A 60 0.01 8.56 18.24
CA THR A 60 -1.39 9.02 18.19
C THR A 60 -2.02 8.87 16.80
N ARG A 61 -1.23 8.62 15.76
CA ARG A 61 -1.71 8.39 14.39
C ARG A 61 -0.77 7.51 13.58
N TYR A 62 -1.29 6.86 12.55
CA TYR A 62 -0.57 5.98 11.65
C TYR A 62 -0.89 6.33 10.18
N LEU A 63 0.13 6.60 9.36
CA LEU A 63 -0.09 6.94 7.94
C LEU A 63 -0.30 5.68 7.10
N ILE A 64 -1.40 5.64 6.36
CA ILE A 64 -1.60 4.69 5.28
C ILE A 64 -1.63 5.41 3.93
N ARG A 65 -1.38 4.64 2.87
CA ARG A 65 -1.47 5.12 1.50
C ARG A 65 -2.26 4.12 0.67
N ILE A 66 -3.25 4.63 -0.05
CA ILE A 66 -4.01 3.91 -1.06
C ILE A 66 -3.54 4.46 -2.41
N SER A 67 -3.12 3.59 -3.32
CA SER A 67 -2.62 4.00 -4.63
C SER A 67 -3.05 2.96 -5.65
N VAL A 68 -3.61 3.43 -6.75
CA VAL A 68 -4.11 2.61 -7.85
C VAL A 68 -3.39 2.98 -9.13
N ASP A 69 -3.19 2.00 -10.00
CA ASP A 69 -2.66 2.23 -11.35
C ASP A 69 -3.23 1.16 -12.30
N ARG A 70 -4.08 1.57 -13.24
CA ARG A 70 -4.65 0.66 -14.23
C ARG A 70 -3.64 0.30 -15.32
N TYR A 71 -2.74 1.22 -15.66
CA TYR A 71 -1.79 1.10 -16.77
C TYR A 71 -0.34 1.33 -16.29
N PRO A 72 0.18 0.45 -15.41
CA PRO A 72 1.53 0.60 -14.88
C PRO A 72 2.57 0.59 -15.99
N GLY A 73 3.37 1.66 -16.07
CA GLY A 73 4.38 1.84 -17.12
C GLY A 73 3.94 2.78 -18.26
N GLU A 74 2.68 3.24 -18.26
CA GLU A 74 2.14 4.22 -19.22
C GLU A 74 1.63 5.48 -18.49
N PRO A 75 2.52 6.36 -17.98
CA PRO A 75 2.13 7.47 -17.10
C PRO A 75 1.11 8.43 -17.71
N GLU A 76 1.23 8.75 -19.00
CA GLU A 76 0.30 9.64 -19.70
C GLU A 76 -1.12 9.05 -19.72
N ARG A 77 -1.22 7.75 -19.99
CA ARG A 77 -2.49 7.02 -20.04
C ARG A 77 -3.12 6.91 -18.67
N SER A 78 -2.34 6.56 -17.65
CA SER A 78 -2.83 6.53 -16.26
C SER A 78 -3.29 7.92 -15.80
N ASN A 79 -2.55 8.97 -16.12
CA ASN A 79 -2.94 10.33 -15.78
C ASN A 79 -4.24 10.76 -16.45
N ALA A 80 -4.42 10.46 -17.74
CA ALA A 80 -5.68 10.74 -18.43
C ALA A 80 -6.85 9.97 -17.80
N HIS A 81 -6.65 8.66 -17.59
CA HIS A 81 -7.66 7.79 -17.00
C HIS A 81 -8.14 8.27 -15.62
N TYR A 82 -7.23 8.64 -14.71
CA TYR A 82 -7.63 9.07 -13.37
C TYR A 82 -8.22 10.47 -13.31
N ARG A 83 -7.91 11.36 -14.26
CA ARG A 83 -8.64 12.63 -14.37
C ARG A 83 -10.11 12.40 -14.77
N GLU A 84 -10.36 11.40 -15.61
CA GLU A 84 -11.71 11.03 -16.06
C GLU A 84 -12.46 10.17 -15.03
N HIS A 85 -11.72 9.32 -14.30
CA HIS A 85 -12.24 8.37 -13.33
C HIS A 85 -11.50 8.50 -11.99
N PRO A 86 -11.68 9.63 -11.26
CA PRO A 86 -10.96 9.85 -10.02
C PRO A 86 -11.35 8.81 -8.96
N LEU A 87 -10.38 8.42 -8.14
CA LEU A 87 -10.61 7.61 -6.94
C LEU A 87 -11.40 8.46 -5.94
N THR A 88 -12.60 8.06 -5.53
CA THR A 88 -13.47 8.82 -4.60
C THR A 88 -13.49 8.22 -3.20
N TRP A 89 -13.87 9.00 -2.19
CA TRP A 89 -14.00 8.46 -0.82
C TRP A 89 -15.19 7.51 -0.68
N ASP A 90 -16.29 7.81 -1.38
CA ASP A 90 -17.51 7.01 -1.33
C ASP A 90 -17.28 5.60 -1.87
N GLU A 91 -16.59 5.46 -3.00
CA GLU A 91 -16.29 4.13 -3.55
C GLU A 91 -15.25 3.36 -2.74
N LEU A 92 -14.33 4.07 -2.07
CA LEU A 92 -13.32 3.45 -1.22
C LEU A 92 -13.96 2.71 -0.05
N ALA A 93 -15.11 3.19 0.45
CA ALA A 93 -15.79 2.63 1.61
C ALA A 93 -14.81 2.31 2.76
N LEU A 94 -13.89 3.26 3.04
CA LEU A 94 -12.76 3.05 3.93
C LEU A 94 -13.24 2.80 5.37
N THR A 95 -12.86 1.64 5.90
CA THR A 95 -13.03 1.30 7.33
C THR A 95 -11.68 1.16 7.99
N ALA A 96 -11.56 1.57 9.25
CA ALA A 96 -10.35 1.37 10.06
C ALA A 96 -10.74 1.04 11.51
N THR A 97 -10.05 0.08 12.11
CA THR A 97 -10.25 -0.34 13.49
C THR A 97 -8.92 -0.58 14.23
N CYS A 98 -8.96 -0.41 15.54
CA CYS A 98 -7.89 -0.73 16.48
C CYS A 98 -8.49 -1.54 17.61
N ARG A 99 -8.01 -2.77 17.85
CA ARG A 99 -8.60 -3.71 18.83
C ARG A 99 -10.12 -3.94 18.64
N GLY A 100 -10.60 -3.85 17.40
CA GLY A 100 -12.03 -4.00 17.06
C GLY A 100 -12.85 -2.71 17.24
N GLU A 101 -12.29 -1.66 17.83
CA GLU A 101 -12.94 -0.35 17.90
C GLU A 101 -12.67 0.46 16.64
N GLY A 102 -13.68 1.18 16.14
CA GLY A 102 -13.51 2.07 15.00
C GLY A 102 -12.44 3.14 15.27
N MET A 103 -11.64 3.48 14.27
CA MET A 103 -10.69 4.59 14.30
C MET A 103 -11.24 5.75 13.48
N ARG A 104 -11.10 6.97 13.99
CA ARG A 104 -11.21 8.16 13.15
C ARG A 104 -10.06 8.17 12.14
N TRP A 105 -10.31 8.72 10.96
CA TRP A 105 -9.27 8.98 9.98
C TRP A 105 -9.41 10.38 9.37
N ASP A 106 -8.29 10.95 8.95
CA ASP A 106 -8.25 12.26 8.28
C ASP A 106 -7.38 12.18 7.02
N ALA A 107 -7.86 12.76 5.92
CA ALA A 107 -7.11 12.82 4.67
C ALA A 107 -5.91 13.77 4.81
N LYS A 108 -4.70 13.25 4.55
CA LYS A 108 -3.48 14.05 4.41
C LYS A 108 -3.32 14.56 2.98
N HIS A 109 -3.54 13.67 2.01
CA HIS A 109 -3.51 13.99 0.59
C HIS A 109 -4.66 13.30 -0.11
N ASP A 110 -5.36 14.06 -0.94
CA ASP A 110 -6.46 13.60 -1.75
C ASP A 110 -6.14 13.89 -3.22
N ARG A 111 -5.80 12.85 -3.98
CA ARG A 111 -5.47 12.91 -5.41
C ARG A 111 -6.25 11.85 -6.17
N ASP A 112 -6.44 12.08 -7.46
CA ASP A 112 -7.27 11.22 -8.32
C ASP A 112 -6.80 9.76 -8.37
N ALA A 113 -5.48 9.52 -8.31
CA ALA A 113 -4.90 8.17 -8.38
C ALA A 113 -4.38 7.64 -7.03
N PHE A 114 -4.36 8.47 -5.97
CA PHE A 114 -3.88 8.04 -4.66
C PHE A 114 -4.41 8.90 -3.51
N LYS A 115 -4.55 8.27 -2.34
CA LYS A 115 -4.87 8.93 -1.08
C LYS A 115 -3.77 8.67 -0.05
N GLU A 116 -3.46 9.65 0.77
CA GLU A 116 -2.71 9.46 2.01
C GLU A 116 -3.60 9.82 3.19
N ILE A 117 -3.72 8.92 4.15
CA ILE A 117 -4.72 9.01 5.22
C ILE A 117 -4.04 8.75 6.56
N TRP A 118 -4.30 9.62 7.53
CA TRP A 118 -3.95 9.36 8.92
C TRP A 118 -5.05 8.52 9.55
N LEU A 119 -4.73 7.32 10.02
CA LEU A 119 -5.56 6.59 10.97
C LEU A 119 -5.23 7.13 12.36
N VAL A 120 -6.21 7.67 13.06
CA VAL A 120 -6.02 8.30 14.37
C VAL A 120 -6.39 7.31 15.45
N PHE A 121 -5.53 7.18 16.47
CA PHE A 121 -5.79 6.34 17.65
C PHE A 121 -6.80 7.01 18.59
N GLU A 122 -7.97 7.35 18.05
CA GLU A 122 -9.11 7.92 18.75
C GLU A 122 -10.42 7.61 18.00
N ASN A 123 -11.53 7.75 18.69
CA ASN A 123 -12.89 7.71 18.15
C ASN A 123 -13.82 8.62 18.97
N THR A 124 -15.13 8.51 18.77
CA THR A 124 -16.13 9.31 19.49
C THR A 124 -16.20 8.99 20.99
N GLN A 125 -15.65 7.85 21.43
CA GLN A 125 -15.67 7.41 22.82
C GLN A 125 -14.39 7.78 23.58
N GLY A 126 -13.27 7.98 22.89
CA GLY A 126 -12.04 8.41 23.53
C GLY A 126 -10.79 8.31 22.66
N ARG A 127 -9.64 8.54 23.30
CA ARG A 127 -8.31 8.39 22.71
C ARG A 127 -7.66 7.13 23.25
N PHE A 128 -6.95 6.40 22.40
CA PHE A 128 -6.27 5.15 22.72
C PHE A 128 -4.88 5.10 22.08
N PRO A 129 -4.00 6.09 22.36
CA PRO A 129 -2.67 6.15 21.77
C PRO A 129 -1.87 4.88 22.09
N LEU A 130 -0.99 4.50 21.17
CA LEU A 130 -0.08 3.38 21.38
C LEU A 130 1.14 3.85 22.18
N TYR A 131 1.21 3.49 23.46
CA TYR A 131 2.28 3.93 24.35
C TYR A 131 3.61 3.19 24.09
N PRO A 132 4.75 3.75 24.54
CA PRO A 132 6.04 3.08 24.46
C PRO A 132 6.02 1.65 25.02
N GLY A 133 6.56 0.70 24.27
CA GLY A 133 6.63 -0.72 24.62
C GLY A 133 5.36 -1.52 24.31
N GLU A 134 4.23 -0.87 24.00
CA GLU A 134 2.99 -1.56 23.68
C GLU A 134 2.97 -2.09 22.24
N SER A 135 2.18 -3.16 22.05
CA SER A 135 1.77 -3.65 20.73
C SER A 135 0.26 -3.58 20.56
N VAL A 136 -0.20 -3.32 19.34
CA VAL A 136 -1.63 -3.30 19.00
C VAL A 136 -1.89 -3.79 17.59
N TRP A 137 -3.05 -4.44 17.41
CA TRP A 137 -3.59 -4.73 16.09
C TRP A 137 -4.41 -3.56 15.58
N ILE A 138 -4.04 -3.08 14.40
CA ILE A 138 -4.90 -2.25 13.57
C ILE A 138 -5.36 -3.05 12.35
N GLU A 139 -6.55 -2.74 11.87
CA GLU A 139 -7.09 -3.26 10.63
C GLU A 139 -7.69 -2.11 9.84
N TYR A 140 -7.48 -2.09 8.53
CA TYR A 140 -8.20 -1.18 7.65
C TYR A 140 -8.53 -1.87 6.34
N ALA A 141 -9.65 -1.49 5.76
CA ALA A 141 -10.12 -2.07 4.51
C ALA A 141 -10.74 -1.02 3.62
N TYR A 142 -10.61 -1.22 2.31
CA TYR A 142 -11.19 -0.35 1.30
C TYR A 142 -11.43 -1.13 0.00
N SER A 143 -12.31 -0.60 -0.83
CA SER A 143 -12.70 -1.17 -2.12
C SER A 143 -12.25 -0.29 -3.28
N VAL A 144 -11.95 -0.90 -4.44
CA VAL A 144 -11.76 -0.18 -5.71
C VAL A 144 -12.25 -1.07 -6.85
N GLY A 145 -12.93 -0.49 -7.82
CA GLY A 145 -13.29 -1.16 -9.07
C GLY A 145 -12.08 -1.63 -9.88
N ASP A 146 -12.27 -2.68 -10.67
CA ASP A 146 -11.22 -3.28 -11.51
C ASP A 146 -10.81 -2.42 -12.71
N GLU A 147 -11.65 -1.45 -13.06
CA GLU A 147 -11.38 -0.43 -14.05
C GLU A 147 -10.28 0.54 -13.58
N LYS A 148 -10.07 0.67 -12.26
CA LYS A 148 -9.03 1.53 -11.65
C LYS A 148 -7.87 0.72 -11.08
N TRP A 149 -8.12 -0.38 -10.36
CA TRP A 149 -7.07 -1.22 -9.78
C TRP A 149 -6.57 -2.20 -10.85
N GLY A 150 -5.44 -1.93 -11.49
CA GLY A 150 -4.83 -2.86 -12.44
C GLY A 150 -4.52 -4.24 -11.82
N ARG A 151 -4.06 -5.19 -12.65
CA ARG A 151 -3.81 -6.58 -12.23
C ARG A 151 -2.52 -6.78 -11.43
N TRP A 152 -2.31 -5.96 -10.42
CA TRP A 152 -1.14 -5.99 -9.55
C TRP A 152 -1.47 -5.51 -8.13
N PHE A 153 -0.67 -5.99 -7.18
CA PHE A 153 -0.68 -5.52 -5.81
C PHE A 153 0.74 -5.46 -5.28
N GLN A 154 1.12 -4.34 -4.63
CA GLN A 154 2.48 -4.14 -4.15
C GLN A 154 2.53 -3.78 -2.67
N ARG A 155 3.41 -4.45 -1.94
CA ARG A 155 3.78 -4.11 -0.56
C ARG A 155 5.16 -3.48 -0.53
N ALA A 156 5.21 -2.20 -0.16
CA ALA A 156 6.46 -1.49 0.11
C ALA A 156 6.77 -1.52 1.62
N VAL A 157 7.95 -2.03 1.98
CA VAL A 157 8.43 -2.13 3.37
C VAL A 157 9.00 -0.78 3.80
N ARG A 158 8.18 0.03 4.48
CA ARG A 158 8.55 1.40 4.90
C ARG A 158 8.93 1.51 6.37
N LEU A 159 8.66 0.47 7.14
CA LEU A 159 8.99 0.32 8.55
C LEU A 159 9.69 -1.02 8.73
N PRO A 160 10.56 -1.17 9.75
CA PRO A 160 11.04 -2.49 10.16
C PRO A 160 9.86 -3.45 10.30
N THR A 161 9.89 -4.56 9.58
CA THR A 161 8.80 -5.53 9.52
C THR A 161 9.35 -6.92 9.84
N GLU A 162 8.70 -7.65 10.73
CA GLU A 162 9.17 -8.98 11.16
C GLU A 162 8.53 -10.10 10.31
N HIS A 163 7.25 -9.95 9.94
CA HIS A 163 6.54 -10.89 9.07
C HIS A 163 5.63 -10.17 8.06
N LEU A 164 5.72 -10.54 6.79
CA LEU A 164 4.86 -10.03 5.72
C LEU A 164 4.12 -11.17 5.04
N GLU A 165 2.80 -11.05 4.93
CA GLU A 165 1.92 -11.97 4.22
C GLU A 165 1.06 -11.22 3.20
N VAL A 166 0.91 -11.83 2.03
CA VAL A 166 -0.04 -11.39 1.00
C VAL A 166 -0.92 -12.57 0.61
N GLN A 167 -2.23 -12.37 0.69
CA GLN A 167 -3.26 -13.26 0.19
C GLN A 167 -4.01 -12.57 -0.95
N LEU A 168 -4.16 -13.26 -2.08
CA LEU A 168 -5.00 -12.84 -3.19
C LEU A 168 -6.07 -13.89 -3.43
N ALA A 169 -7.33 -13.52 -3.35
CA ALA A 169 -8.47 -14.41 -3.55
C ALA A 169 -9.26 -13.97 -4.78
N PHE A 170 -9.44 -14.89 -5.72
CA PHE A 170 -10.15 -14.66 -6.98
C PHE A 170 -11.18 -15.76 -7.24
N PRO A 171 -12.27 -15.50 -7.97
CA PRO A 171 -13.22 -16.53 -8.37
C PRO A 171 -12.55 -17.63 -9.23
N LEU A 172 -12.89 -18.89 -8.98
CA LEU A 172 -12.29 -20.05 -9.67
C LEU A 172 -12.56 -20.06 -11.18
N ASP A 173 -13.74 -19.60 -11.58
CA ASP A 173 -14.21 -19.55 -12.97
C ASP A 173 -13.40 -18.60 -13.85
N LEU A 174 -12.67 -17.64 -13.26
CA LEU A 174 -11.76 -16.76 -13.98
C LEU A 174 -10.43 -17.43 -14.39
N ASP A 175 -10.17 -18.64 -13.88
CA ASP A 175 -8.90 -19.37 -13.99
C ASP A 175 -7.67 -18.45 -13.78
N PRO A 176 -7.49 -17.94 -12.55
CA PRO A 176 -6.44 -16.97 -12.25
C PRO A 176 -5.07 -17.64 -12.15
N VAL A 177 -4.06 -16.91 -12.61
CA VAL A 177 -2.63 -17.23 -12.45
C VAL A 177 -1.94 -16.04 -11.80
N VAL A 178 -1.17 -16.29 -10.75
CA VAL A 178 -0.42 -15.28 -9.99
C VAL A 178 1.07 -15.55 -10.09
N TRP A 179 1.86 -14.49 -10.25
CA TRP A 179 3.31 -14.48 -10.10
C TRP A 179 3.72 -13.25 -9.30
N GLY A 180 5.02 -13.09 -9.02
CA GLY A 180 5.48 -11.87 -8.39
C GLY A 180 6.97 -11.65 -8.51
N THR A 181 7.37 -10.43 -8.15
CA THR A 181 8.75 -9.95 -8.13
C THR A 181 9.05 -9.26 -6.80
N GLU A 182 10.33 -9.29 -6.40
CA GLU A 182 10.90 -8.46 -5.36
C GLU A 182 11.88 -7.45 -5.96
N THR A 183 11.83 -6.22 -5.48
CA THR A 183 12.82 -5.18 -5.80
C THR A 183 13.38 -4.64 -4.50
N SER A 184 14.70 -4.64 -4.34
CA SER A 184 15.37 -4.01 -3.21
C SER A 184 15.93 -2.66 -3.62
N MET A 185 16.44 -1.88 -2.67
CA MET A 185 16.96 -0.53 -2.95
C MET A 185 18.12 -0.52 -3.96
N THR A 186 18.88 -1.61 -4.05
CA THR A 186 20.13 -1.70 -4.83
C THR A 186 20.12 -2.80 -5.88
N ALA A 187 19.02 -3.54 -6.05
CA ALA A 187 18.94 -4.65 -6.99
C ALA A 187 17.79 -4.44 -7.98
N GLU A 188 18.01 -4.90 -9.22
CA GLU A 188 16.96 -5.02 -10.22
C GLU A 188 15.83 -5.95 -9.73
N ALA A 189 14.67 -5.84 -10.37
CA ALA A 189 13.54 -6.69 -10.04
C ALA A 189 13.88 -8.17 -10.31
N ALA A 190 13.78 -8.99 -9.26
CA ALA A 190 13.97 -10.43 -9.33
C ALA A 190 12.65 -11.15 -9.04
N PRO A 191 12.43 -12.39 -9.53
CA PRO A 191 11.29 -13.20 -9.10
C PRO A 191 11.25 -13.37 -7.57
N LEU A 192 10.04 -13.53 -7.01
CA LEU A 192 9.91 -13.89 -5.59
C LEU A 192 10.68 -15.19 -5.31
N ARG A 193 11.41 -15.22 -4.19
CA ARG A 193 12.19 -16.40 -3.76
C ARG A 193 11.34 -17.66 -3.61
N THR A 194 10.09 -17.48 -3.23
CA THR A 194 9.08 -18.52 -3.10
C THR A 194 7.87 -18.14 -3.93
N ALA A 195 7.35 -19.07 -4.72
CA ALA A 195 6.10 -18.86 -5.45
C ALA A 195 4.92 -18.81 -4.46
N PRO A 196 3.85 -18.03 -4.74
CA PRO A 196 2.64 -18.06 -3.94
C PRO A 196 2.01 -19.46 -3.91
N ALA A 197 1.77 -19.97 -2.71
CA ALA A 197 1.07 -21.24 -2.51
C ALA A 197 -0.41 -21.08 -2.90
N ARG A 198 -0.97 -22.08 -3.59
CA ARG A 198 -2.36 -22.05 -4.06
C ARG A 198 -3.24 -22.97 -3.21
N ARG A 199 -4.40 -22.48 -2.83
CA ARG A 199 -5.51 -23.26 -2.26
C ARG A 199 -6.82 -22.91 -2.95
N GLU A 200 -7.74 -23.85 -3.00
CA GLU A 200 -9.11 -23.63 -3.46
C GLU A 200 -10.07 -23.82 -2.28
N GLU A 201 -11.02 -22.91 -2.11
CA GLU A 201 -11.99 -22.93 -1.01
C GLU A 201 -13.22 -22.08 -1.40
N ASN A 202 -14.42 -22.60 -1.17
CA ASN A 202 -15.69 -21.87 -1.34
C ASN A 202 -15.85 -21.16 -2.70
N GLY A 203 -15.47 -21.82 -3.81
CA GLY A 203 -15.57 -21.22 -5.15
C GLY A 203 -14.44 -20.22 -5.49
N MET A 204 -13.50 -20.01 -4.58
CA MET A 204 -12.38 -19.08 -4.73
C MET A 204 -11.04 -19.83 -4.86
N ARG A 205 -10.14 -19.29 -5.69
CA ARG A 205 -8.73 -19.63 -5.70
C ARG A 205 -7.96 -18.59 -4.89
N VAL A 206 -7.33 -19.03 -3.81
CA VAL A 206 -6.54 -18.20 -2.90
C VAL A 206 -5.05 -18.48 -3.13
N PHE A 207 -4.29 -17.42 -3.34
CA PHE A 207 -2.84 -17.44 -3.43
C PHE A 207 -2.24 -16.78 -2.19
N THR A 208 -1.41 -17.50 -1.45
CA THR A 208 -0.75 -17.00 -0.24
C THR A 208 0.75 -16.96 -0.44
N TRP A 209 1.35 -15.81 -0.19
CA TRP A 209 2.80 -15.63 -0.18
C TRP A 209 3.23 -14.99 1.14
N THR A 210 4.37 -15.43 1.69
CA THR A 210 4.92 -14.92 2.94
C THR A 210 6.44 -14.76 2.87
N THR A 211 6.96 -13.83 3.65
CA THR A 211 8.39 -13.70 3.94
C THR A 211 8.61 -13.21 5.37
N ALA A 212 9.71 -13.66 5.97
CA ALA A 212 10.16 -13.22 7.29
C ALA A 212 11.27 -12.17 7.14
N THR A 213 11.26 -11.17 8.03
CA THR A 213 12.26 -10.11 8.10
C THR A 213 12.58 -9.46 6.74
N PRO A 214 11.56 -9.01 5.97
CA PRO A 214 11.82 -8.41 4.68
C PRO A 214 12.71 -7.17 4.82
N ALA A 215 13.61 -6.97 3.86
CA ALA A 215 14.54 -5.85 3.88
C ALA A 215 13.79 -4.51 3.86
N LEU A 216 14.27 -3.55 4.67
CA LEU A 216 13.73 -2.18 4.64
C LEU A 216 13.86 -1.60 3.22
N HIS A 217 12.83 -0.91 2.77
CA HIS A 217 12.68 -0.36 1.42
C HIS A 217 12.48 -1.39 0.29
N ALA A 218 12.42 -2.69 0.60
CA ALA A 218 12.00 -3.69 -0.39
C ALA A 218 10.55 -3.47 -0.84
N ARG A 219 10.28 -3.85 -2.09
CA ARG A 219 8.95 -3.87 -2.69
C ARG A 219 8.67 -5.27 -3.18
N TYR A 220 7.56 -5.85 -2.73
CA TYR A 220 7.06 -7.13 -3.21
C TYR A 220 5.82 -6.87 -4.05
N ARG A 221 5.89 -7.16 -5.34
CA ARG A 221 4.81 -6.96 -6.29
C ARG A 221 4.28 -8.32 -6.72
N LEU A 222 3.00 -8.57 -6.51
CA LEU A 222 2.30 -9.72 -7.04
C LEU A 222 1.42 -9.24 -8.20
N GLU A 223 1.37 -10.03 -9.26
CA GLU A 223 0.65 -9.73 -10.49
C GLU A 223 -0.13 -10.96 -10.92
N TRP A 224 -1.19 -10.73 -11.69
CA TRP A 224 -2.05 -11.83 -12.13
C TRP A 224 -2.64 -11.62 -13.51
N ARG A 225 -3.17 -12.72 -14.05
CA ARG A 225 -4.03 -12.71 -15.24
C ARG A 225 -5.15 -13.72 -15.08
N PHE A 226 -6.28 -13.44 -15.71
CA PHE A 226 -7.40 -14.36 -15.82
C PHE A 226 -7.36 -15.05 -17.18
N ARG A 227 -7.26 -16.38 -17.20
CA ARG A 227 -7.22 -17.15 -18.46
C ARG A 227 -8.59 -17.24 -19.12
N ALA A 228 -9.65 -17.29 -18.33
CA ALA A 228 -11.03 -17.31 -18.84
C ALA A 228 -11.52 -15.91 -19.30
N ARG A 229 -10.79 -14.84 -18.95
CA ARG A 229 -11.03 -13.47 -19.41
C ARG A 229 -9.71 -12.83 -19.87
N PRO A 230 -9.19 -13.22 -21.06
CA PRO A 230 -8.07 -12.51 -21.65
C PRO A 230 -8.48 -11.06 -21.87
N GLU A 231 -7.66 -10.12 -21.42
CA GLU A 231 -7.90 -8.72 -21.76
C GLU A 231 -7.76 -8.60 -23.28
N LEU A 232 -8.68 -7.89 -23.92
CA LEU A 232 -8.52 -7.51 -25.31
C LEU A 232 -7.23 -6.70 -25.39
N ASN A 233 -6.16 -7.33 -25.89
CA ASN A 233 -4.88 -6.68 -26.12
C ASN A 233 -5.14 -5.39 -26.88
N THR A 234 -4.86 -4.24 -26.25
CA THR A 234 -4.61 -3.03 -27.02
C THR A 234 -3.31 -3.30 -27.78
N THR A 235 -3.43 -3.31 -29.10
CA THR A 235 -2.50 -3.68 -30.17
C THR A 235 -0.99 -3.64 -29.81
N PRO A 236 -0.20 -4.69 -30.12
CA PRO A 236 1.25 -4.55 -30.21
C PRO A 236 1.55 -3.60 -31.38
N GLY A 237 2.17 -2.47 -31.08
CA GLY A 237 2.63 -1.52 -32.10
C GLY A 237 3.45 -2.23 -33.18
N GLU A 238 3.11 -1.93 -34.43
CA GLU A 238 3.76 -2.43 -35.63
C GLU A 238 5.28 -2.25 -35.57
N SER A 239 6.00 -3.35 -35.71
CA SER A 239 7.36 -3.33 -36.24
C SER A 239 7.29 -2.92 -37.72
N ARG A 240 7.86 -1.76 -38.06
CA ARG A 240 8.38 -1.49 -39.40
C ARG A 240 9.85 -1.12 -39.30
#